data_AF-A0A557RIJ4-F1
#
_entry.id   AF-A0A557RIJ4-F1
#
_cell.length_a   1.000
_cell.length_b   1.000
_cell.length_c   1.000
_cell.angle_alpha   90.00
_cell.angle_beta   90.00
_cell.angle_gamma   90.00
#
_symmetry.space_group_name_H-M   'P 1'
#
loop_
_entity.id
_entity.type
_entity.pdbx_description
1 polymer ?
#
loop_
_entity_poly.entity_id
_entity_poly.type
_entity_poly.pdbx_seq_one_letter_code
_entity_poly.pdbx_strand_id
1 'polypeptide(L)'
;MNPELSLDTLRSCLEGILPAGLATCAPDGTPNVTYVSQLMYVDPEHVALSFQFFNKTRENILANPHATVLMMDPDTAARYRLSIRYLRTETAGPLFERMKATLAGIASHTGMTGVFRLRGADIYRVLAIEAVPGHSLPPPVARAPLLPALRRSVDALSACRSLEHLIDTLTMRLERHFGIDHQMLLMADDAAQRLYIMASRGYASSGAGAEVRYGVGVIGVAAREQTPIRIIFPAAEYAYSRAIREQLEGGELAGQLEAGIPLPGLPEPSSQLAVPVRAGDRLIAVLYVESAQQCRFDYDMEDALVALCAMLGPCMCALQGDALEDDSPAAAHDHPAPDATAEPLRVHYFGRDGSVFLDDHYLIKGVAGSILRALLEDHLAQGRSEFSKREMRLDPRLRLPEVVDNLDARLILLSRRLADRSTEVRIEKAGRGRIRLVLTRPVVLITD
;
A
#
# COMPACT_ATOMS: atom_id res chain seq x y z
N MET A 1 -2.30 40.64 -11.31
CA MET A 1 -3.48 40.02 -10.64
C MET A 1 -2.95 39.30 -9.42
N ASN A 2 -3.42 39.64 -8.22
CA ASN A 2 -3.15 38.77 -7.07
C ASN A 2 -3.79 37.41 -7.37
N PRO A 3 -3.05 36.30 -7.29
CA PRO A 3 -3.66 34.99 -7.42
C PRO A 3 -4.75 34.88 -6.36
N GLU A 4 -5.92 34.38 -6.76
CA GLU A 4 -7.02 34.10 -5.85
C GLU A 4 -6.53 33.04 -4.85
N LEU A 5 -6.54 33.38 -3.55
CA LEU A 5 -6.07 32.49 -2.50
C LEU A 5 -7.14 31.42 -2.26
N SER A 6 -6.74 30.15 -2.29
CA SER A 6 -7.61 29.02 -1.99
C SER A 6 -6.84 28.00 -1.14
N LEU A 7 -7.55 27.06 -0.50
CA LEU A 7 -6.88 25.97 0.19
C LEU A 7 -6.06 25.09 -0.77
N ASP A 8 -6.54 24.91 -2.00
CA ASP A 8 -5.86 24.09 -3.01
C ASP A 8 -4.49 24.67 -3.40
N THR A 9 -4.37 26.01 -3.46
CA THR A 9 -3.08 26.65 -3.77
C THR A 9 -2.16 26.75 -2.55
N LEU A 10 -2.67 26.51 -1.35
CA LEU A 10 -1.95 26.64 -0.07
C LEU A 10 -1.72 25.29 0.63
N ARG A 11 -1.87 24.16 -0.07
CA ARG A 11 -1.73 22.82 0.51
C ARG A 11 -0.37 22.56 1.15
N SER A 12 0.70 23.18 0.65
CA SER A 12 2.05 23.16 1.25
C SER A 12 2.05 23.63 2.71
N CYS A 13 1.24 24.64 3.05
CA CYS A 13 1.09 25.17 4.41
C CYS A 13 0.39 24.17 5.35
N LEU A 14 -0.30 23.16 4.81
CA LEU A 14 -1.14 22.19 5.51
C LEU A 14 -0.47 20.82 5.64
N GLU A 15 0.81 20.72 5.28
CA GLU A 15 1.59 19.49 5.38
C GLU A 15 1.98 19.17 6.84
N GLY A 16 1.94 20.16 7.74
CA GLY A 16 2.38 19.98 9.13
C GLY A 16 3.90 20.10 9.31
N ILE A 17 4.61 20.70 8.35
CA ILE A 17 6.04 21.01 8.43
C ILE A 17 6.31 22.12 9.44
N LEU A 18 5.49 23.17 9.41
CA LEU A 18 5.53 24.27 10.37
C LEU A 18 4.26 24.25 11.23
N PRO A 19 4.36 24.38 12.56
CA PRO A 19 3.19 24.50 13.43
C PRO A 19 2.35 25.73 13.08
N ALA A 20 1.02 25.58 13.07
CA ALA A 20 0.11 26.70 12.87
C ALA A 20 -0.27 27.34 14.20
N GLY A 21 -0.47 28.66 14.23
CA GLY A 21 -0.96 29.38 15.40
C GLY A 21 -2.48 29.51 15.37
N LEU A 22 -3.18 28.87 16.30
CA LEU A 22 -4.64 28.93 16.44
C LEU A 22 -5.02 29.95 17.52
N ALA A 23 -5.76 30.99 17.13
CA ALA A 23 -6.33 31.98 18.02
C ALA A 23 -7.83 31.74 18.21
N THR A 24 -8.27 31.77 19.46
CA THR A 24 -9.67 31.61 19.90
C THR A 24 -9.99 32.67 20.95
N CYS A 25 -11.26 32.84 21.28
CA CYS A 25 -11.71 33.82 22.26
C CYS A 25 -12.66 33.17 23.27
N ALA A 26 -12.46 33.44 24.56
CA ALA A 26 -13.38 33.02 25.61
C ALA A 26 -14.68 33.85 25.58
N PRO A 27 -15.77 33.40 26.24
CA PRO A 27 -17.04 34.13 26.25
C PRO A 27 -16.95 35.56 26.81
N ASP A 28 -15.97 35.83 27.66
CA ASP A 28 -15.69 37.14 28.25
C ASP A 28 -14.83 38.06 27.37
N GLY A 29 -14.44 37.60 26.17
CA GLY A 29 -13.59 38.34 25.25
C GLY A 29 -12.09 38.09 25.42
N THR A 30 -11.66 37.26 26.37
CA THR A 30 -10.24 36.97 26.61
C THR A 30 -9.65 36.16 25.44
N PRO A 31 -8.57 36.64 24.78
CA PRO A 31 -7.92 35.90 23.71
C PRO A 31 -7.10 34.71 24.23
N ASN A 32 -7.05 33.64 23.44
CA ASN A 32 -6.22 32.45 23.68
C ASN A 32 -5.54 32.04 22.38
N VAL A 33 -4.21 31.90 22.41
CA VAL A 33 -3.41 31.45 21.26
C VAL A 33 -2.69 30.16 21.60
N THR A 34 -2.71 29.20 20.68
CA THR A 34 -2.03 27.91 20.87
C THR A 34 -1.45 27.42 19.56
N TYR A 35 -0.27 26.80 19.61
CA TYR A 35 0.33 26.17 18.45
C TYR A 35 -0.25 24.76 18.26
N VAL A 36 -0.67 24.46 17.04
CA VAL A 36 -1.17 23.16 16.64
C VAL A 36 -0.16 22.48 15.73
N SER A 37 0.20 21.23 16.05
CA SER A 37 1.16 20.46 15.28
C SER A 37 0.65 20.09 13.89
N GLN A 38 -0.67 19.95 13.73
CA GLN A 38 -1.28 19.58 12.46
C GLN A 38 -2.56 20.38 12.20
N LEU A 39 -2.56 21.11 11.08
CA LEU A 39 -3.74 21.58 10.37
C LEU A 39 -3.78 20.82 9.05
N MET A 40 -4.72 19.90 8.89
CA MET A 40 -4.80 19.00 7.74
C MET A 40 -5.80 19.53 6.70
N TYR A 41 -5.45 19.43 5.43
CA TYR A 41 -6.35 19.67 4.31
C TYR A 41 -7.43 18.57 4.26
N VAL A 42 -8.70 18.95 4.14
CA VAL A 42 -9.82 18.01 3.98
C VAL A 42 -10.36 18.09 2.56
N ASP A 43 -10.75 19.28 2.14
CA ASP A 43 -11.30 19.61 0.83
C ASP A 43 -11.14 21.14 0.59
N PRO A 44 -11.58 21.70 -0.55
CA PRO A 44 -11.39 23.12 -0.85
C PRO A 44 -12.04 24.11 0.14
N GLU A 45 -13.02 23.66 0.93
CA GLU A 45 -13.73 24.49 1.91
C GLU A 45 -13.42 24.13 3.38
N HIS A 46 -12.72 23.02 3.64
CA HIS A 46 -12.56 22.50 4.99
C HIS A 46 -11.12 22.15 5.36
N VAL A 47 -10.83 22.36 6.65
CA VAL A 47 -9.59 21.94 7.30
C VAL A 47 -9.91 21.17 8.58
N ALA A 48 -9.01 20.29 8.98
CA ALA A 48 -9.12 19.52 10.21
C ALA A 48 -7.98 19.84 11.18
N LEU A 49 -8.33 20.06 12.45
CA LEU A 49 -7.39 20.32 13.54
C LEU A 49 -7.36 19.15 14.50
N SER A 50 -6.16 18.74 14.91
CA SER A 50 -6.03 17.64 15.86
C SER A 50 -6.48 18.06 17.27
N PHE A 51 -7.36 17.25 17.87
CA PHE A 51 -7.77 17.39 19.26
C PHE A 51 -6.97 16.43 20.13
N GLN A 52 -6.06 16.96 20.96
CA GLN A 52 -5.19 16.15 21.82
C GLN A 52 -5.15 16.68 23.27
N PHE A 53 -4.97 17.99 23.48
CA PHE A 53 -4.68 18.56 24.81
C PHE A 53 -5.40 19.86 25.19
N PHE A 54 -6.34 20.37 24.39
CA PHE A 54 -6.80 21.75 24.57
C PHE A 54 -8.09 21.87 25.38
N ASN A 55 -7.99 21.92 26.71
CA ASN A 55 -9.17 22.22 27.54
C ASN A 55 -9.70 23.63 27.21
N LYS A 56 -8.86 24.67 27.29
CA LYS A 56 -9.28 26.06 27.06
C LYS A 56 -9.65 26.37 25.61
N THR A 57 -8.85 25.95 24.63
CA THR A 57 -9.17 26.20 23.21
C THR A 57 -10.48 25.50 22.82
N ARG A 58 -10.72 24.27 23.28
CA ARG A 58 -11.97 23.57 22.99
C ARG A 58 -13.16 24.19 23.70
N GLU A 59 -13.03 24.57 24.97
CA GLU A 59 -14.05 25.34 25.69
C GLU A 59 -14.43 26.61 24.92
N ASN A 60 -13.42 27.36 24.45
CA ASN A 60 -13.63 28.56 23.64
C ASN A 60 -14.36 28.23 22.33
N ILE A 61 -13.94 27.21 21.59
CA ILE A 61 -14.56 26.82 20.31
C ILE A 61 -16.02 26.36 20.50
N LEU A 62 -16.31 25.63 21.57
CA LEU A 62 -17.67 25.16 21.84
C LEU A 62 -18.59 26.31 22.27
N ALA A 63 -18.07 27.34 22.92
CA ALA A 63 -18.84 28.54 23.26
C ALA A 63 -18.94 29.55 22.10
N ASN A 64 -17.89 29.67 21.29
CA ASN A 64 -17.81 30.51 20.11
C ASN A 64 -17.12 29.73 18.98
N PRO A 65 -17.86 29.28 17.95
CA PRO A 65 -17.33 28.37 16.93
C PRO A 65 -16.34 29.03 15.96
N HIS A 66 -15.97 30.30 16.14
CA HIS A 66 -15.05 31.01 15.25
C HIS A 66 -13.63 31.00 15.79
N ALA A 67 -12.67 30.80 14.89
CA ALA A 67 -11.25 30.86 15.20
C ALA A 67 -10.47 31.50 14.06
N THR A 68 -9.24 31.90 14.36
CA THR A 68 -8.28 32.38 13.37
C THR A 68 -7.05 31.49 13.40
N VAL A 69 -6.58 31.07 12.24
CA VAL A 69 -5.33 30.30 12.13
C VAL A 69 -4.31 31.09 11.34
N LEU A 70 -3.11 31.23 11.89
CA LEU A 70 -1.94 31.73 11.18
C LEU A 70 -1.10 30.55 10.72
N MET A 71 -0.90 30.43 9.42
CA MET A 71 -0.04 29.43 8.80
C MET A 71 1.07 30.09 7.98
N MET A 72 2.12 29.33 7.73
CA MET A 72 3.29 29.77 6.98
C MET A 72 3.66 28.71 5.95
N ASP A 73 3.95 29.16 4.73
CA ASP A 73 4.47 28.30 3.70
C ASP A 73 5.91 27.90 4.05
N PRO A 74 6.23 26.59 4.08
CA PRO A 74 7.52 26.11 4.56
C PRO A 74 8.71 26.48 3.67
N ASP A 75 8.47 26.73 2.38
CA ASP A 75 9.52 27.01 1.41
C ASP A 75 9.76 28.51 1.23
N THR A 76 8.68 29.30 1.24
CA THR A 76 8.71 30.74 0.96
C THR A 76 8.63 31.61 2.20
N ALA A 77 8.29 31.05 3.36
CA ALA A 77 7.95 31.78 4.58
C ALA A 77 6.78 32.78 4.41
N ALA A 78 6.04 32.71 3.29
CA ALA A 78 4.83 33.50 3.09
C ALA A 78 3.79 33.13 4.14
N ARG A 79 3.06 34.13 4.65
CA ARG A 79 2.15 33.97 5.77
C ARG A 79 0.72 34.15 5.32
N TYR A 80 -0.15 33.28 5.82
CA TYR A 80 -1.57 33.30 5.49
C TYR A 80 -2.39 33.17 6.76
N ARG A 81 -3.51 33.90 6.79
CA ARG A 81 -4.48 33.85 7.87
C ARG A 81 -5.77 33.24 7.36
N LEU A 82 -6.24 32.22 8.04
CA LEU A 82 -7.55 31.61 7.83
C LEU A 82 -8.52 32.12 8.90
N SER A 83 -9.70 32.56 8.48
CA SER A 83 -10.87 32.64 9.37
C SER A 83 -11.66 31.35 9.23
N ILE A 84 -11.90 30.65 10.33
CA ILE A 84 -12.51 29.31 10.30
C ILE A 84 -13.67 29.20 11.27
N ARG A 85 -14.63 28.33 10.96
CA ARG A 85 -15.78 28.03 11.80
C ARG A 85 -15.89 26.53 12.07
N TYR A 86 -15.91 26.16 13.34
CA TYR A 86 -16.08 24.78 13.79
C TYR A 86 -17.44 24.22 13.35
N LEU A 87 -17.41 22.98 12.86
CA LEU A 87 -18.60 22.24 12.43
C LEU A 87 -18.88 21.04 13.33
N ARG A 88 -17.89 20.16 13.50
CA ARG A 88 -18.04 18.88 14.21
C ARG A 88 -16.69 18.29 14.60
N THR A 89 -16.71 17.31 15.51
CA THR A 89 -15.56 16.45 15.80
C THR A 89 -15.80 15.05 15.25
N GLU A 90 -14.85 14.51 14.52
CA GLU A 90 -14.82 13.09 14.12
C GLU A 90 -13.85 12.32 15.00
N THR A 91 -14.31 11.22 15.61
CA THR A 91 -13.49 10.40 16.53
C THR A 91 -13.13 9.03 15.96
N ALA A 92 -13.54 8.76 14.72
CA ALA A 92 -13.30 7.54 13.98
C ALA A 92 -13.48 7.81 12.48
N GLY A 93 -13.09 6.84 11.64
CA GLY A 93 -13.24 6.90 10.20
C GLY A 93 -12.01 7.41 9.45
N PRO A 94 -12.13 7.56 8.11
CA PRO A 94 -10.99 7.79 7.22
C PRO A 94 -10.12 9.01 7.59
N LEU A 95 -10.73 10.17 7.81
CA LEU A 95 -10.01 11.39 8.17
C LEU A 95 -9.29 11.25 9.51
N PHE A 96 -9.95 10.63 10.49
CA PHE A 96 -9.37 10.40 11.81
C PHE A 96 -8.13 9.51 11.72
N GLU A 97 -8.16 8.40 10.98
CA GLU A 97 -7.01 7.51 10.83
C GLU A 97 -5.89 8.13 9.99
N ARG A 98 -6.21 8.96 8.98
CA ARG A 98 -5.23 9.81 8.28
C ARG A 98 -4.49 10.72 9.26
N MET A 99 -5.23 11.52 10.02
CA MET A 99 -4.66 12.45 11.01
C MET A 99 -3.84 11.73 12.07
N LYS A 100 -4.31 10.59 12.56
CA LYS A 100 -3.61 9.77 13.54
C LYS A 100 -2.27 9.27 13.01
N ALA A 101 -2.21 8.82 11.76
CA ALA A 101 -0.96 8.40 11.13
C ALA A 101 0.02 9.57 10.95
N THR A 102 -0.46 10.73 10.49
CA THR A 102 0.36 11.94 10.37
C THR A 102 0.95 12.36 11.72
N LEU A 103 0.12 12.37 12.77
CA LEU A 103 0.56 12.70 14.12
C LEU A 103 1.57 11.70 14.70
N ALA A 104 1.40 10.41 14.42
CA ALA A 104 2.37 9.41 14.84
C ALA A 104 3.75 9.66 14.21
N GLY A 105 3.79 10.09 12.94
CA GLY A 105 5.04 10.51 12.31
C GLY A 105 5.69 11.73 12.97
N ILE A 106 4.89 12.75 13.30
CA ILE A 106 5.39 13.95 14.01
C ILE A 106 5.92 13.60 15.42
N ALA A 107 5.21 12.73 16.15
CA ALA A 107 5.60 12.31 17.49
C ALA A 107 6.92 11.53 17.50
N SER A 108 7.13 10.66 16.51
CA SER A 108 8.38 9.90 16.34
C SER A 108 9.57 10.82 16.06
N HIS A 109 9.38 11.91 15.32
CA HIS A 109 10.43 12.88 15.03
C HIS A 109 10.78 13.76 16.25
N THR A 110 9.82 14.02 17.13
CA THR A 110 9.97 14.94 18.28
C THR A 110 10.29 14.23 19.60
N GLY A 111 10.40 12.89 19.60
CA GLY A 111 10.69 12.09 20.80
C GLY A 111 9.51 12.00 21.78
N MET A 112 8.27 12.20 21.30
CA MET A 112 7.06 12.22 22.12
C MET A 112 6.15 10.99 21.89
N THR A 113 6.72 9.88 21.42
CA THR A 113 5.99 8.61 21.21
C THR A 113 5.27 8.18 22.49
N GLY A 114 3.97 7.88 22.38
CA GLY A 114 3.14 7.36 23.49
C GLY A 114 2.41 8.44 24.30
N VAL A 115 2.79 9.71 24.18
CA VAL A 115 2.07 10.83 24.80
C VAL A 115 0.98 11.37 23.85
N PHE A 116 1.24 11.35 22.54
CA PHE A 116 0.34 11.88 21.50
C PHE A 116 -0.73 10.86 21.11
N ARG A 117 -1.90 10.94 21.73
CA ARG A 117 -3.10 10.20 21.31
C ARG A 117 -4.12 11.17 20.73
N LEU A 118 -4.41 11.02 19.43
CA LEU A 118 -5.51 11.73 18.79
C LEU A 118 -6.83 11.37 19.48
N ARG A 119 -7.50 12.37 20.05
CA ARG A 119 -8.84 12.20 20.68
C ARG A 119 -9.96 12.49 19.69
N GLY A 120 -9.71 13.32 18.68
CA GLY A 120 -10.66 13.65 17.63
C GLY A 120 -10.05 14.54 16.55
N ALA A 121 -10.69 14.58 15.39
CA ALA A 121 -10.43 15.51 14.30
C ALA A 121 -11.54 16.56 14.31
N ASP A 122 -11.23 17.79 14.75
CA ASP A 122 -12.18 18.88 14.71
C ASP A 122 -12.19 19.48 13.30
N ILE A 123 -13.34 19.44 12.63
CA ILE A 123 -13.52 19.93 11.26
C ILE A 123 -14.04 21.36 11.30
N TYR A 124 -13.41 22.20 10.51
CA TYR A 124 -13.77 23.60 10.37
C TYR A 124 -14.02 23.95 8.91
N ARG A 125 -15.06 24.75 8.67
CA ARG A 125 -15.24 25.44 7.39
C ARG A 125 -14.32 26.67 7.34
N VAL A 126 -13.64 26.86 6.23
CA VAL A 126 -12.87 28.06 5.94
C VAL A 126 -13.79 29.14 5.41
N LEU A 127 -13.78 30.30 6.08
CA LEU A 127 -14.64 31.45 5.77
C LEU A 127 -13.91 32.50 4.93
N ALA A 128 -12.62 32.68 5.19
CA ALA A 128 -11.78 33.64 4.48
C ALA A 128 -10.31 33.24 4.56
N ILE A 129 -9.55 33.60 3.53
CA ILE A 129 -8.10 33.43 3.45
C ILE A 129 -7.48 34.78 3.13
N GLU A 130 -6.52 35.21 3.94
CA GLU A 130 -5.82 36.48 3.78
C GLU A 130 -4.31 36.25 3.70
N ALA A 131 -3.63 36.91 2.76
CA ALA A 131 -2.18 37.04 2.83
C ALA A 131 -1.81 38.04 3.92
N VAL A 132 -0.84 37.66 4.77
CA VAL A 132 -0.34 38.52 5.85
C VAL A 132 0.96 39.16 5.40
N PRO A 133 1.08 40.51 5.42
CA PRO A 133 2.31 41.19 5.03
C PRO A 133 3.53 40.72 5.82
N GLY A 134 4.64 40.50 5.12
CA GLY A 134 5.89 40.05 5.71
C GLY A 134 6.95 39.78 4.65
N HIS A 135 8.19 39.57 5.11
CA HIS A 135 9.26 39.11 4.22
C HIS A 135 8.97 37.67 3.78
N SER A 136 9.08 37.42 2.46
CA SER A 136 8.95 36.10 1.85
C SER A 136 10.14 35.83 0.92
N LEU A 137 10.52 34.57 0.82
CA LEU A 137 11.50 34.06 -0.12
C LEU A 137 10.84 33.76 -1.47
N PRO A 138 11.60 33.74 -2.58
CA PRO A 138 11.07 33.32 -3.87
C PRO A 138 10.58 31.86 -3.81
N PRO A 139 9.54 31.49 -4.58
CA PRO A 139 9.06 30.11 -4.63
C PRO A 139 10.17 29.17 -5.11
N PRO A 140 10.21 27.93 -4.59
CA PRO A 140 11.17 26.93 -5.05
C PRO A 140 10.94 26.59 -6.52
N VAL A 141 11.96 26.04 -7.17
CA VAL A 141 11.85 25.54 -8.55
C VAL A 141 10.75 24.48 -8.60
N ALA A 142 9.82 24.63 -9.55
CA ALA A 142 8.68 23.73 -9.68
C ALA A 142 9.14 22.27 -9.83
N ARG A 143 8.48 21.37 -9.09
CA ARG A 143 8.67 19.93 -9.21
C ARG A 143 8.28 19.46 -10.61
N ALA A 144 8.73 18.26 -10.99
CA ALA A 144 8.35 17.65 -12.26
C ALA A 144 6.81 17.57 -12.38
N PRO A 145 6.24 17.89 -13.56
CA PRO A 145 4.79 17.99 -13.68
C PRO A 145 4.13 16.60 -13.57
N LEU A 146 3.25 16.45 -12.57
CA LEU A 146 2.62 15.17 -12.24
C LEU A 146 1.50 14.77 -13.21
N LEU A 147 0.70 15.72 -13.71
CA LEU A 147 -0.41 15.40 -14.61
C LEU A 147 0.04 14.74 -15.93
N PRO A 148 1.11 15.21 -16.63
CA PRO A 148 1.66 14.49 -17.77
C PRO A 148 2.20 13.09 -17.42
N ALA A 149 2.80 12.92 -16.23
CA ALA A 149 3.26 11.62 -15.75
C ALA A 149 2.09 10.66 -15.51
N LEU A 150 1.02 11.14 -14.88
CA LEU A 150 -0.22 10.42 -14.66
C LEU A 150 -0.86 9.99 -15.98
N ARG A 151 -1.06 10.92 -16.93
CA ARG A 151 -1.66 10.61 -18.24
C ARG A 151 -0.89 9.49 -18.97
N ARG A 152 0.43 9.63 -19.11
CA ARG A 152 1.25 8.60 -19.78
C ARG A 152 1.18 7.24 -19.09
N SER A 153 1.07 7.23 -17.77
CA SER A 153 0.96 6.00 -16.99
C SER A 153 -0.42 5.37 -17.17
N VAL A 154 -1.49 6.17 -17.17
CA VAL A 154 -2.84 5.70 -17.45
C VAL A 154 -2.94 5.09 -18.85
N ASP A 155 -2.44 5.78 -19.87
CA ASP A 155 -2.43 5.28 -21.25
C ASP A 155 -1.74 3.92 -21.35
N ALA A 156 -0.55 3.78 -20.74
CA ALA A 156 0.22 2.54 -20.76
C ALA A 156 -0.50 1.38 -20.03
N LEU A 157 -1.06 1.65 -18.85
CA LEU A 157 -1.77 0.63 -18.07
C LEU A 157 -3.05 0.16 -18.79
N SER A 158 -3.77 1.08 -19.46
CA SER A 158 -4.98 0.74 -20.23
C SER A 158 -4.72 -0.20 -21.43
N ALA A 159 -3.49 -0.19 -21.96
CA ALA A 159 -3.08 -1.05 -23.08
C ALA A 159 -2.69 -2.47 -22.64
N CYS A 160 -2.60 -2.74 -21.34
CA CYS A 160 -2.18 -4.02 -20.81
C CYS A 160 -3.23 -5.11 -21.07
N ARG A 161 -2.77 -6.33 -21.40
CA ARG A 161 -3.62 -7.49 -21.74
C ARG A 161 -3.49 -8.66 -20.77
N SER A 162 -2.71 -8.49 -19.71
CA SER A 162 -2.61 -9.46 -18.62
C SER A 162 -2.31 -8.74 -17.31
N LEU A 163 -2.75 -9.34 -16.20
CA LEU A 163 -2.48 -8.81 -14.86
C LEU A 163 -0.97 -8.68 -14.59
N GLU A 164 -0.18 -9.65 -15.02
CA GLU A 164 1.29 -9.61 -14.90
C GLU A 164 1.90 -8.41 -15.62
N HIS A 165 1.53 -8.20 -16.89
CA HIS A 165 2.04 -7.08 -17.69
C HIS A 165 1.57 -5.73 -17.12
N LEU A 166 0.35 -5.67 -16.56
CA LEU A 166 -0.17 -4.49 -15.87
C LEU A 166 0.69 -4.13 -14.64
N ILE A 167 1.01 -5.12 -13.81
CA ILE A 167 1.82 -4.95 -12.59
C ILE A 167 3.24 -4.49 -12.94
N ASP A 168 3.86 -5.12 -13.94
CA ASP A 168 5.21 -4.75 -14.38
C ASP A 168 5.24 -3.36 -15.01
N THR A 169 4.20 -3.03 -15.77
CA THR A 169 4.03 -1.67 -16.32
C THR A 169 3.86 -0.65 -15.20
N LEU A 170 3.04 -0.91 -14.19
CA LEU A 170 2.85 -0.01 -13.04
C LEU A 170 4.18 0.30 -12.36
N THR A 171 4.93 -0.74 -11.97
CA THR A 171 6.19 -0.55 -11.23
C THR A 171 7.22 0.22 -12.05
N MET A 172 7.36 -0.09 -13.34
CA MET A 172 8.24 0.66 -14.24
C MET A 172 7.82 2.13 -14.38
N ARG A 173 6.51 2.43 -14.43
CA ARG A 173 6.02 3.81 -14.61
C ARG A 173 6.22 4.64 -13.34
N LEU A 174 6.01 4.07 -12.16
CA LEU A 174 6.27 4.72 -10.89
C LEU A 174 7.74 5.14 -10.74
N GLU A 175 8.68 4.27 -11.14
CA GLU A 175 10.10 4.65 -11.19
C GLU A 175 10.35 5.74 -12.24
N ARG A 176 10.00 5.49 -13.50
CA ARG A 176 10.40 6.36 -14.63
C ARG A 176 9.69 7.71 -14.71
N HIS A 177 8.44 7.81 -14.25
CA HIS A 177 7.62 9.01 -14.43
C HIS A 177 7.36 9.76 -13.13
N PHE A 178 7.42 9.08 -11.99
CA PHE A 178 7.23 9.70 -10.68
C PHE A 178 8.53 9.78 -9.87
N GLY A 179 9.59 9.07 -10.28
CA GLY A 179 10.86 9.01 -9.53
C GLY A 179 10.69 8.30 -8.19
N ILE A 180 9.90 7.22 -8.19
CA ILE A 180 9.63 6.41 -6.99
C ILE A 180 10.42 5.11 -7.12
N ASP A 181 11.50 5.02 -6.36
CA ASP A 181 12.44 3.90 -6.43
C ASP A 181 11.97 2.71 -5.58
N HIS A 182 11.37 2.97 -4.41
CA HIS A 182 10.95 1.96 -3.44
C HIS A 182 9.43 1.87 -3.39
N GLN A 183 8.91 0.73 -3.84
CA GLN A 183 7.48 0.56 -4.05
C GLN A 183 7.05 -0.90 -3.99
N MET A 184 5.83 -1.13 -3.53
CA MET A 184 5.21 -2.44 -3.42
C MET A 184 3.76 -2.39 -3.85
N LEU A 185 3.30 -3.46 -4.49
CA LEU A 185 1.89 -3.73 -4.70
C LEU A 185 1.51 -4.96 -3.88
N LEU A 186 0.54 -4.79 -2.99
CA LEU A 186 0.02 -5.87 -2.14
C LEU A 186 -1.42 -6.19 -2.53
N MET A 187 -1.71 -7.45 -2.84
CA MET A 187 -3.05 -7.90 -3.22
C MET A 187 -3.90 -8.16 -1.98
N ALA A 188 -5.17 -7.79 -2.05
CA ALA A 188 -6.15 -8.07 -1.00
C ALA A 188 -6.63 -9.53 -1.02
N ASP A 189 -6.63 -10.13 0.16
CA ASP A 189 -7.33 -11.36 0.49
C ASP A 189 -8.37 -11.04 1.56
N ASP A 190 -9.57 -10.68 1.11
CA ASP A 190 -10.65 -10.21 1.98
C ASP A 190 -11.17 -11.33 2.90
N ALA A 191 -11.19 -12.58 2.41
CA ALA A 191 -11.58 -13.73 3.22
C ALA A 191 -10.62 -13.93 4.42
N ALA A 192 -9.32 -13.70 4.20
CA ALA A 192 -8.31 -13.80 5.25
C ALA A 192 -8.08 -12.49 6.03
N GLN A 193 -8.71 -11.38 5.63
CA GLN A 193 -8.46 -10.01 6.13
C GLN A 193 -6.95 -9.65 6.12
N ARG A 194 -6.28 -10.00 5.01
CA ARG A 194 -4.84 -9.82 4.82
C ARG A 194 -4.53 -9.26 3.44
N LEU A 195 -3.34 -8.71 3.32
CA LEU A 195 -2.69 -8.35 2.08
C LEU A 195 -1.48 -9.26 1.90
N TYR A 196 -1.10 -9.56 0.66
CA TYR A 196 0.17 -10.23 0.37
C TYR A 196 0.94 -9.48 -0.72
N ILE A 197 2.26 -9.37 -0.57
CA ILE A 197 3.11 -8.73 -1.58
C ILE A 197 3.04 -9.54 -2.87
N MET A 198 2.72 -8.84 -3.95
CA MET A 198 2.68 -9.37 -5.30
C MET A 198 3.85 -8.87 -6.14
N ALA A 199 4.20 -7.60 -5.95
CA ALA A 199 5.33 -6.96 -6.60
C ALA A 199 6.02 -6.05 -5.62
N SER A 200 7.34 -5.99 -5.71
CA SER A 200 8.13 -4.96 -5.05
C SER A 200 9.30 -4.56 -5.95
N ARG A 201 9.81 -3.35 -5.74
CA ARG A 201 10.93 -2.80 -6.50
C ARG A 201 11.73 -1.85 -5.62
N GLY A 202 13.04 -1.83 -5.80
CA GLY A 202 13.97 -0.99 -5.05
C GLY A 202 14.50 -1.60 -3.76
N TYR A 203 14.04 -2.79 -3.36
CA TYR A 203 14.44 -3.43 -2.09
C TYR A 203 15.53 -4.48 -2.27
N ALA A 204 16.26 -4.77 -1.19
CA ALA A 204 17.26 -5.85 -1.15
C ALA A 204 16.67 -7.24 -1.40
N SER A 205 15.38 -7.43 -1.12
CA SER A 205 14.66 -8.67 -1.45
C SER A 205 13.25 -8.36 -1.93
N SER A 206 12.72 -9.23 -2.79
CA SER A 206 11.36 -9.13 -3.35
C SER A 206 10.29 -9.20 -2.26
N GLY A 207 10.45 -10.10 -1.28
CA GLY A 207 9.43 -10.34 -0.26
C GLY A 207 8.07 -10.77 -0.81
N ALA A 208 7.99 -11.19 -2.08
CA ALA A 208 6.75 -11.73 -2.66
C ALA A 208 6.14 -12.79 -1.74
N GLY A 209 4.85 -12.65 -1.42
CA GLY A 209 4.13 -13.50 -0.48
C GLY A 209 4.23 -13.11 0.99
N ALA A 210 5.02 -12.09 1.36
CA ALA A 210 4.95 -11.50 2.71
C ALA A 210 3.55 -10.93 2.96
N GLU A 211 3.03 -11.16 4.17
CA GLU A 211 1.66 -10.85 4.52
C GLU A 211 1.56 -9.65 5.46
N VAL A 212 0.54 -8.82 5.26
CA VAL A 212 0.17 -7.69 6.12
C VAL A 212 -1.28 -7.85 6.53
N ARG A 213 -1.57 -7.81 7.84
CA ARG A 213 -2.96 -7.85 8.33
C ARG A 213 -3.65 -6.50 8.15
N TYR A 214 -4.95 -6.51 7.90
CA TYR A 214 -5.72 -5.26 7.90
C TYR A 214 -5.64 -4.57 9.25
N GLY A 215 -5.61 -3.23 9.24
CA GLY A 215 -5.44 -2.38 10.41
C GLY A 215 -4.02 -2.34 11.02
N VAL A 216 -3.05 -3.10 10.49
CA VAL A 216 -1.67 -3.11 11.01
C VAL A 216 -0.77 -2.22 10.16
N GLY A 217 -0.16 -1.21 10.80
CA GLY A 217 0.73 -0.25 10.15
C GLY A 217 0.06 0.58 9.05
N VAL A 218 0.84 1.38 8.33
CA VAL A 218 0.31 2.28 7.28
C VAL A 218 -0.44 1.53 6.18
N ILE A 219 0.10 0.39 5.74
CA ILE A 219 -0.48 -0.43 4.66
C ILE A 219 -1.81 -1.06 5.11
N GLY A 220 -1.83 -1.71 6.28
CA GLY A 220 -3.02 -2.38 6.79
C GLY A 220 -4.13 -1.39 7.17
N VAL A 221 -3.78 -0.22 7.74
CA VAL A 221 -4.76 0.83 8.05
C VAL A 221 -5.37 1.39 6.75
N ALA A 222 -4.57 1.64 5.71
CA ALA A 222 -5.08 2.08 4.42
C ALA A 222 -6.07 1.06 3.83
N ALA A 223 -5.77 -0.24 3.93
CA ALA A 223 -6.70 -1.29 3.51
C ALA A 223 -8.02 -1.28 4.31
N ARG A 224 -7.95 -1.24 5.64
CA ARG A 224 -9.14 -1.30 6.51
C ARG A 224 -10.05 -0.10 6.33
N GLU A 225 -9.48 1.10 6.32
CA GLU A 225 -10.23 2.37 6.26
C GLU A 225 -10.54 2.80 4.81
N GLN A 226 -9.99 2.09 3.83
CA GLN A 226 -10.11 2.39 2.40
C GLN A 226 -9.78 3.85 2.06
N THR A 227 -8.77 4.41 2.74
CA THR A 227 -8.27 5.78 2.53
C THR A 227 -6.75 5.79 2.40
N PRO A 228 -6.16 6.75 1.66
CA PRO A 228 -4.71 6.93 1.64
C PRO A 228 -4.19 7.24 3.03
N ILE A 229 -3.06 6.63 3.42
CA ILE A 229 -2.35 6.91 4.67
C ILE A 229 -0.96 7.42 4.33
N ARG A 230 -0.66 8.66 4.74
CA ARG A 230 0.56 9.39 4.37
C ARG A 230 1.33 9.85 5.59
N ILE A 231 2.64 9.66 5.56
CA ILE A 231 3.59 10.11 6.57
C ILE A 231 4.76 10.79 5.86
N ILE A 232 5.07 12.02 6.25
CA ILE A 232 6.11 12.84 5.58
C ILE A 232 7.41 13.00 6.37
N PHE A 233 7.46 12.48 7.59
CA PHE A 233 8.62 12.51 8.49
C PHE A 233 9.08 11.10 8.88
N PRO A 234 10.31 10.94 9.40
CA PRO A 234 10.78 9.67 9.92
C PRO A 234 9.84 9.17 11.01
N ALA A 235 9.31 7.97 10.81
CA ALA A 235 8.31 7.37 11.67
C ALA A 235 8.59 5.88 11.85
N ALA A 236 9.85 5.51 12.13
CA ALA A 236 10.30 4.11 12.15
C ALA A 236 9.47 3.22 13.10
N GLU A 237 8.87 3.78 14.15
CA GLU A 237 8.01 3.06 15.10
C GLU A 237 6.57 2.83 14.58
N TYR A 238 6.07 3.69 13.68
CA TYR A 238 4.80 3.50 12.97
C TYR A 238 5.00 2.75 11.63
N ALA A 239 6.20 2.87 11.07
CA ALA A 239 6.73 2.12 9.96
C ALA A 239 7.12 0.72 10.44
N TYR A 240 6.12 -0.13 10.64
CA TYR A 240 6.18 -1.58 10.44
C TYR A 240 7.41 -2.35 10.98
N SER A 241 8.08 -1.88 12.04
CA SER A 241 9.17 -2.60 12.72
C SER A 241 8.65 -3.53 13.83
N ARG A 242 7.34 -3.47 14.14
CA ARG A 242 6.69 -4.35 15.13
C ARG A 242 6.30 -5.73 14.58
N ALA A 243 6.09 -5.87 13.26
CA ALA A 243 5.83 -7.18 12.65
C ALA A 243 7.05 -8.12 12.70
N ILE A 244 8.26 -7.55 12.70
CA ILE A 244 9.51 -8.31 12.89
C ILE A 244 9.65 -8.79 14.35
N ARG A 245 9.08 -8.05 15.32
CA ARG A 245 9.28 -8.33 16.75
C ARG A 245 8.28 -9.35 17.31
N GLU A 246 7.02 -9.30 16.89
CA GLU A 246 5.99 -10.28 17.30
C GLU A 246 6.23 -11.68 16.70
N GLN A 247 6.94 -11.80 15.58
CA GLN A 247 7.32 -13.10 14.98
C GLN A 247 8.47 -13.81 15.70
N LEU A 248 9.20 -13.12 16.59
CA LEU A 248 10.34 -13.68 17.33
C LEU A 248 9.97 -14.17 18.73
N GLU A 249 8.74 -13.93 19.21
CA GLU A 249 8.29 -14.28 20.57
C GLU A 249 7.58 -15.64 20.66
N GLY A 250 7.38 -16.34 19.53
CA GLY A 250 6.88 -17.73 19.49
C GLY A 250 8.03 -18.73 19.50
N GLY A 251 8.14 -19.55 20.56
CA GLY A 251 9.27 -20.43 20.86
C GLY A 251 9.76 -21.38 19.74
N GLU A 252 10.92 -21.99 19.97
CA GLU A 252 11.81 -22.62 18.97
C GLU A 252 11.19 -23.68 18.02
N LEU A 253 10.09 -24.36 18.39
CA LEU A 253 9.37 -25.27 17.47
C LEU A 253 8.19 -24.63 16.73
N ALA A 254 7.60 -23.57 17.27
CA ALA A 254 6.56 -22.79 16.59
C ALA A 254 7.16 -21.79 15.59
N GLY A 255 8.37 -21.30 15.86
CA GLY A 255 9.12 -20.38 15.00
C GLY A 255 9.50 -20.94 13.61
N GLN A 256 9.52 -22.27 13.43
CA GLN A 256 9.74 -22.88 12.11
C GLN A 256 8.45 -22.99 11.27
N LEU A 257 7.29 -23.13 11.92
CA LEU A 257 5.97 -23.16 11.28
C LEU A 257 5.41 -21.74 11.04
N GLU A 258 5.85 -20.75 11.82
CA GLU A 258 5.54 -19.33 11.66
C GLU A 258 6.64 -18.51 10.97
N ALA A 259 7.56 -19.16 10.25
CA ALA A 259 8.57 -18.52 9.41
C ALA A 259 7.91 -17.73 8.26
N GLY A 260 7.36 -16.56 8.60
CA GLY A 260 6.78 -15.64 7.64
C GLY A 260 7.85 -15.06 6.75
N ILE A 261 7.48 -14.83 5.50
CA ILE A 261 8.34 -14.15 4.53
C ILE A 261 8.55 -12.72 5.06
N PRO A 262 9.80 -12.29 5.28
CA PRO A 262 10.04 -10.96 5.82
C PRO A 262 9.51 -9.91 4.85
N LEU A 263 8.84 -8.90 5.38
CA LEU A 263 8.42 -7.75 4.60
C LEU A 263 9.68 -6.97 4.18
N PRO A 264 9.87 -6.65 2.90
CA PRO A 264 10.90 -5.71 2.51
C PRO A 264 10.54 -4.31 3.02
N GLY A 265 11.52 -3.43 3.09
CA GLY A 265 11.32 -2.05 3.50
C GLY A 265 12.65 -1.33 3.56
N LEU A 266 12.62 0.01 3.60
CA LEU A 266 13.80 0.75 4.00
C LEU A 266 14.03 0.57 5.51
N PRO A 267 15.28 0.53 5.97
CA PRO A 267 15.58 0.48 7.40
C PRO A 267 15.12 1.77 8.11
N GLU A 268 15.23 2.92 7.43
CA GLU A 268 14.89 4.24 7.95
C GLU A 268 14.07 5.03 6.91
N PRO A 269 12.78 4.72 6.73
CA PRO A 269 11.92 5.48 5.83
C PRO A 269 11.60 6.86 6.43
N SER A 270 11.92 7.91 5.67
CA SER A 270 11.67 9.30 6.05
C SER A 270 10.35 9.86 5.53
N SER A 271 9.74 9.20 4.54
CA SER A 271 8.36 9.44 4.14
C SER A 271 7.77 8.20 3.47
N GLN A 272 6.45 8.05 3.59
CA GLN A 272 5.70 6.86 3.19
C GLN A 272 4.28 7.25 2.74
N LEU A 273 3.74 6.49 1.79
CA LEU A 273 2.35 6.62 1.36
C LEU A 273 1.79 5.24 1.00
N ALA A 274 0.66 4.89 1.61
CA ALA A 274 -0.14 3.72 1.26
C ALA A 274 -1.45 4.18 0.60
N VAL A 275 -1.71 3.73 -0.63
CA VAL A 275 -2.89 4.10 -1.42
C VAL A 275 -3.73 2.85 -1.70
N PRO A 276 -5.00 2.80 -1.25
CA PRO A 276 -5.92 1.72 -1.59
C PRO A 276 -6.23 1.70 -3.09
N VAL A 277 -6.15 0.53 -3.70
CA VAL A 277 -6.55 0.26 -5.08
C VAL A 277 -7.93 -0.39 -5.04
N ARG A 278 -8.94 0.31 -5.55
CA ARG A 278 -10.35 -0.11 -5.44
C ARG A 278 -10.97 -0.32 -6.81
N ALA A 279 -11.95 -1.21 -6.88
CA ALA A 279 -12.86 -1.33 -8.02
C ALA A 279 -14.29 -1.35 -7.48
N GLY A 280 -15.01 -0.24 -7.67
CA GLY A 280 -16.27 -0.01 -6.96
C GLY A 280 -16.02 0.15 -5.45
N ASP A 281 -16.80 -0.57 -4.64
CA ASP A 281 -16.67 -0.61 -3.18
C ASP A 281 -15.54 -1.55 -2.71
N ARG A 282 -15.10 -2.47 -3.56
CA ARG A 282 -14.14 -3.53 -3.24
C ARG A 282 -12.69 -3.04 -3.22
N LEU A 283 -11.94 -3.46 -2.19
CA LEU A 283 -10.48 -3.34 -2.15
C LEU A 283 -9.84 -4.46 -2.97
N ILE A 284 -8.98 -4.10 -3.93
CA ILE A 284 -8.27 -5.04 -4.80
C ILE A 284 -6.83 -5.22 -4.35
N ALA A 285 -6.18 -4.11 -4.00
CA ALA A 285 -4.78 -4.07 -3.62
C ALA A 285 -4.49 -2.80 -2.79
N VAL A 286 -3.27 -2.70 -2.27
CA VAL A 286 -2.70 -1.47 -1.74
C VAL A 286 -1.37 -1.22 -2.46
N LEU A 287 -1.23 -0.03 -3.04
CA LEU A 287 0.05 0.49 -3.50
C LEU A 287 0.75 1.12 -2.30
N TYR A 288 1.96 0.69 -2.00
CA TYR A 288 2.79 1.27 -0.96
C TYR A 288 4.07 1.82 -1.57
N VAL A 289 4.46 3.03 -1.18
CA VAL A 289 5.69 3.69 -1.63
C VAL A 289 6.38 4.32 -0.43
N GLU A 290 7.71 4.32 -0.44
CA GLU A 290 8.51 4.92 0.62
C GLU A 290 9.77 5.61 0.09
N SER A 291 10.36 6.48 0.90
CA SER A 291 11.57 7.21 0.53
C SER A 291 12.42 7.53 1.76
N ALA A 292 13.74 7.53 1.57
CA ALA A 292 14.69 8.07 2.55
C ALA A 292 14.65 9.62 2.64
N GLN A 293 13.96 10.28 1.70
CA GLN A 293 13.75 11.73 1.73
C GLN A 293 12.47 12.09 2.50
N GLN A 294 12.55 13.11 3.37
CA GLN A 294 11.37 13.70 4.01
C GLN A 294 10.52 14.47 3.01
N CYS A 295 9.21 14.55 3.25
CA CYS A 295 8.28 15.33 2.42
C CYS A 295 8.30 14.95 0.91
N ARG A 296 8.71 13.72 0.57
CA ARG A 296 8.74 13.23 -0.81
C ARG A 296 7.33 13.08 -1.38
N PHE A 297 6.41 12.61 -0.55
CA PHE A 297 4.99 12.41 -0.88
C PHE A 297 4.18 13.56 -0.25
N ASP A 298 4.02 14.65 -1.01
CA ASP A 298 3.14 15.77 -0.67
C ASP A 298 1.69 15.48 -1.12
N TYR A 299 0.77 16.42 -0.88
CA TYR A 299 -0.62 16.29 -1.35
C TYR A 299 -0.74 16.12 -2.88
N ASP A 300 0.10 16.80 -3.67
CA ASP A 300 0.06 16.68 -5.13
C ASP A 300 0.45 15.27 -5.61
N MET A 301 1.48 14.67 -5.00
CA MET A 301 1.88 13.29 -5.25
C MET A 301 0.82 12.29 -4.73
N GLU A 302 0.23 12.54 -3.56
CA GLU A 302 -0.90 11.74 -3.04
C GLU A 302 -2.04 11.70 -4.07
N ASP A 303 -2.50 12.86 -4.54
CA ASP A 303 -3.59 12.97 -5.52
C ASP A 303 -3.27 12.22 -6.81
N ALA A 304 -2.05 12.37 -7.33
CA ALA A 304 -1.64 11.72 -8.56
C ALA A 304 -1.64 10.18 -8.43
N LEU A 305 -1.17 9.65 -7.29
CA LEU A 305 -1.15 8.22 -7.04
C LEU A 305 -2.54 7.66 -6.72
N VAL A 306 -3.39 8.44 -6.03
CA VAL A 306 -4.81 8.11 -5.82
C VAL A 306 -5.54 8.00 -7.16
N ALA A 307 -5.36 8.97 -8.06
CA ALA A 307 -5.96 8.94 -9.38
C ALA A 307 -5.45 7.75 -10.22
N LEU A 308 -4.15 7.45 -10.15
CA LEU A 308 -3.57 6.28 -10.82
C LEU A 308 -4.18 4.96 -10.28
N CYS A 309 -4.31 4.83 -8.96
CA CYS A 309 -4.87 3.65 -8.31
C CYS A 309 -6.37 3.48 -8.59
N ALA A 310 -7.12 4.58 -8.72
CA ALA A 310 -8.53 4.57 -9.10
C ALA A 310 -8.75 3.98 -10.51
N MET A 311 -7.78 4.13 -11.41
CA MET A 311 -7.79 3.50 -12.74
C MET A 311 -7.24 2.06 -12.71
N LEU A 312 -6.19 1.82 -11.92
CA LEU A 312 -5.56 0.51 -11.77
C LEU A 312 -6.55 -0.58 -11.31
N GLY A 313 -7.39 -0.29 -10.32
CA GLY A 313 -8.33 -1.27 -9.75
C GLY A 313 -9.32 -1.87 -10.76
N PRO A 314 -10.05 -1.05 -11.53
CA PRO A 314 -10.88 -1.53 -12.64
C PRO A 314 -10.11 -2.35 -13.68
N CYS A 315 -8.89 -1.92 -14.07
CA CYS A 315 -8.06 -2.69 -15.00
C CYS A 315 -7.67 -4.08 -14.44
N MET A 316 -7.32 -4.16 -13.16
CA MET A 316 -7.02 -5.44 -12.50
C MET A 316 -8.24 -6.37 -12.51
N CYS A 317 -9.43 -5.84 -12.21
CA CYS A 317 -10.66 -6.62 -12.22
C CYS A 317 -11.02 -7.10 -13.63
N ALA A 318 -10.93 -6.23 -14.64
CA ALA A 318 -11.19 -6.60 -16.03
C ALA A 318 -10.27 -7.73 -16.49
N LEU A 319 -8.96 -7.62 -16.23
CA LEU A 319 -7.97 -8.62 -16.65
C LEU A 319 -8.05 -9.95 -15.91
N GLN A 320 -8.69 -9.98 -14.73
CA GLN A 320 -9.00 -11.23 -14.01
C GLN A 320 -10.25 -11.92 -14.60
N GLY A 321 -11.25 -11.15 -15.05
CA GLY A 321 -12.47 -11.66 -15.67
C GLY A 321 -12.31 -12.11 -17.12
N ASP A 322 -11.45 -11.44 -17.90
CA ASP A 322 -11.27 -11.65 -19.35
C ASP A 322 -10.38 -12.87 -19.70
N ALA A 323 -10.06 -13.69 -18.70
CA ALA A 323 -9.36 -14.97 -18.86
C ALA A 323 -10.29 -16.12 -19.30
N LEU A 324 -11.41 -15.79 -19.93
CA LEU A 324 -12.21 -16.69 -20.74
C LEU A 324 -11.75 -16.55 -22.20
N GLU A 325 -11.77 -17.65 -22.94
CA GLU A 325 -11.57 -17.75 -24.40
C GLU A 325 -10.11 -17.87 -24.90
N ASP A 326 -9.61 -19.10 -24.98
CA ASP A 326 -9.44 -19.88 -26.23
C ASP A 326 -8.72 -21.20 -25.88
N ASP A 327 -9.31 -22.35 -26.21
CA ASP A 327 -8.79 -23.70 -25.91
C ASP A 327 -7.87 -24.23 -27.03
N SER A 328 -7.47 -23.34 -27.94
CA SER A 328 -6.57 -23.68 -29.03
C SER A 328 -5.22 -24.17 -28.48
N PRO A 329 -4.80 -25.42 -28.78
CA PRO A 329 -3.53 -25.95 -28.32
C PRO A 329 -2.40 -25.06 -28.84
N ALA A 330 -1.60 -24.51 -27.92
CA ALA A 330 -0.37 -23.83 -28.29
C ALA A 330 0.60 -24.83 -28.93
N ALA A 331 1.39 -24.37 -29.90
CA ALA A 331 2.40 -25.19 -30.55
C ALA A 331 3.31 -25.86 -29.52
N ALA A 332 3.43 -27.19 -29.60
CA ALA A 332 4.34 -27.97 -28.77
C ALA A 332 5.75 -27.40 -28.95
N HIS A 333 6.30 -26.81 -27.89
CA HIS A 333 7.71 -26.49 -27.81
C HIS A 333 8.40 -27.66 -27.13
N ASP A 334 9.40 -28.24 -27.79
CA ASP A 334 10.26 -29.27 -27.20
C ASP A 334 11.03 -28.64 -26.04
N HIS A 335 10.62 -28.98 -24.82
CA HIS A 335 11.41 -28.71 -23.63
C HIS A 335 12.17 -29.97 -23.24
N PRO A 336 13.43 -29.83 -22.79
CA PRO A 336 14.19 -30.98 -22.33
C PRO A 336 13.42 -31.69 -21.20
N ALA A 337 13.26 -33.00 -21.34
CA ALA A 337 12.74 -33.83 -20.28
C ALA A 337 13.62 -33.66 -19.02
N PRO A 338 13.05 -33.76 -17.81
CA PRO A 338 13.84 -33.69 -16.58
C PRO A 338 14.97 -34.72 -16.64
N ASP A 339 16.15 -34.36 -16.12
CA ASP A 339 17.28 -35.27 -16.08
C ASP A 339 16.96 -36.42 -15.11
N ALA A 340 16.54 -37.55 -15.66
CA ALA A 340 16.11 -38.72 -14.90
C ALA A 340 17.23 -39.32 -14.02
N THR A 341 18.49 -38.89 -14.22
CA THR A 341 19.63 -39.35 -13.43
C THR A 341 19.98 -38.42 -12.26
N ALA A 342 19.37 -37.24 -12.18
CA ALA A 342 19.56 -36.30 -11.09
C ALA A 342 18.84 -36.73 -9.80
N GLU A 343 19.42 -36.37 -8.64
CA GLU A 343 18.80 -36.61 -7.34
C GLU A 343 17.42 -35.92 -7.27
N PRO A 344 16.34 -36.64 -6.90
CA PRO A 344 15.01 -36.06 -6.92
C PRO A 344 14.87 -34.88 -5.95
N LEU A 345 14.24 -33.79 -6.41
CA LEU A 345 13.87 -32.67 -5.57
C LEU A 345 12.80 -33.11 -4.57
N ARG A 346 13.05 -32.89 -3.28
CA ARG A 346 12.09 -33.20 -2.21
C ARG A 346 11.13 -32.04 -2.03
N VAL A 347 9.85 -32.27 -2.27
CA VAL A 347 8.80 -31.27 -2.06
C VAL A 347 7.96 -31.70 -0.87
N HIS A 348 8.15 -31.02 0.26
CA HIS A 348 7.38 -31.27 1.46
C HIS A 348 6.15 -30.35 1.48
N TYR A 349 4.97 -30.93 1.67
CA TYR A 349 3.73 -30.18 1.77
C TYR A 349 3.03 -30.43 3.11
N PHE A 350 2.63 -29.35 3.77
CA PHE A 350 1.87 -29.36 5.02
C PHE A 350 0.39 -29.04 4.76
N GLY A 351 -0.50 -30.01 4.95
CA GLY A 351 -1.93 -29.84 4.65
C GLY A 351 -2.70 -28.91 5.58
N ARG A 352 -2.12 -28.57 6.75
CA ARG A 352 -2.76 -27.70 7.75
C ARG A 352 -2.92 -26.26 7.26
N ASP A 353 -1.89 -25.72 6.61
CA ASP A 353 -1.80 -24.32 6.18
C ASP A 353 -1.40 -24.16 4.71
N GLY A 354 -1.17 -25.28 4.00
CA GLY A 354 -0.75 -25.30 2.60
C GLY A 354 0.70 -24.89 2.40
N SER A 355 1.54 -24.96 3.43
CA SER A 355 2.97 -24.64 3.34
C SER A 355 3.73 -25.64 2.48
N VAL A 356 4.63 -25.14 1.63
CA VAL A 356 5.49 -25.91 0.73
C VAL A 356 6.96 -25.60 1.00
N PHE A 357 7.77 -26.65 1.08
CA PHE A 357 9.22 -26.58 1.17
C PHE A 357 9.88 -27.35 0.03
N LEU A 358 10.97 -26.81 -0.51
CA LEU A 358 11.81 -27.44 -1.53
C LEU A 358 13.15 -27.79 -0.87
N ASP A 359 13.50 -29.07 -0.78
CA ASP A 359 14.68 -29.57 -0.04
C ASP A 359 14.82 -28.90 1.34
N ASP A 360 13.74 -28.96 2.14
CA ASP A 360 13.64 -28.37 3.48
C ASP A 360 13.74 -26.82 3.53
N HIS A 361 13.77 -26.12 2.38
CA HIS A 361 13.72 -24.66 2.31
C HIS A 361 12.30 -24.15 2.05
N TYR A 362 11.81 -23.25 2.91
CA TYR A 362 10.47 -22.68 2.79
C TYR A 362 10.28 -21.88 1.49
N LEU A 363 9.23 -22.22 0.74
CA LEU A 363 8.86 -21.54 -0.52
C LEU A 363 7.70 -20.57 -0.32
N ILE A 364 6.54 -21.11 0.03
CA ILE A 364 5.24 -20.42 0.03
C ILE A 364 4.19 -21.21 0.84
N LYS A 365 3.06 -20.59 1.16
CA LYS A 365 1.93 -21.22 1.86
C LYS A 365 0.55 -20.86 1.28
N GLY A 366 -0.50 -21.46 1.83
CA GLY A 366 -1.89 -21.16 1.49
C GLY A 366 -2.30 -21.64 0.09
N VAL A 367 -3.13 -20.85 -0.59
CA VAL A 367 -3.68 -21.19 -1.92
C VAL A 367 -2.58 -21.41 -2.95
N ALA A 368 -1.52 -20.59 -2.95
CA ALA A 368 -0.42 -20.75 -3.90
C ALA A 368 0.39 -22.04 -3.67
N GLY A 369 0.57 -22.46 -2.41
CA GLY A 369 1.16 -23.77 -2.10
C GLY A 369 0.24 -24.93 -2.50
N SER A 370 -1.07 -24.78 -2.30
CA SER A 370 -2.08 -25.76 -2.74
C SER A 370 -2.10 -25.94 -4.27
N ILE A 371 -1.92 -24.83 -5.01
CA ILE A 371 -1.75 -24.85 -6.47
C ILE A 371 -0.52 -25.68 -6.85
N LEU A 372 0.65 -25.38 -6.28
CA LEU A 372 1.87 -26.11 -6.62
C LEU A 372 1.74 -27.61 -6.33
N ARG A 373 1.14 -27.97 -5.19
CA ARG A 373 0.86 -29.37 -4.84
C ARG A 373 0.00 -30.06 -5.90
N ALA A 374 -1.13 -29.46 -6.27
CA ALA A 374 -2.05 -30.05 -7.25
C ALA A 374 -1.38 -30.28 -8.60
N LEU A 375 -0.58 -29.30 -9.08
CA LEU A 375 0.17 -29.43 -10.33
C LEU A 375 1.19 -30.59 -10.27
N LEU A 376 1.90 -30.74 -9.15
CA LEU A 376 2.88 -31.81 -8.95
C LEU A 376 2.24 -33.20 -8.82
N GLU A 377 1.10 -33.30 -8.12
CA GLU A 377 0.33 -34.55 -8.01
C GLU A 377 -0.14 -35.04 -9.39
N ASP A 378 -0.70 -34.14 -10.20
CA ASP A 378 -1.17 -34.48 -11.55
C ASP A 378 0.00 -34.84 -12.47
N HIS A 379 1.16 -34.17 -12.32
CA HIS A 379 2.37 -34.53 -13.05
C HIS A 379 2.86 -35.94 -12.71
N LEU A 380 2.94 -36.29 -11.42
CA LEU A 380 3.41 -37.60 -10.99
C LEU A 380 2.43 -38.73 -11.32
N ALA A 381 1.13 -38.47 -11.25
CA ALA A 381 0.10 -39.47 -11.53
C ALA A 381 -0.11 -39.71 -13.03
N GLN A 382 -0.01 -38.68 -13.86
CA GLN A 382 -0.45 -38.72 -15.27
C GLN A 382 0.64 -38.33 -16.28
N GLY A 383 1.84 -37.93 -15.83
CA GLY A 383 2.88 -37.37 -16.68
C GLY A 383 2.54 -35.98 -17.23
N ARG A 384 1.52 -35.34 -16.68
CA ARG A 384 0.94 -34.10 -17.19
C ARG A 384 1.82 -32.89 -16.87
N SER A 385 2.08 -32.02 -17.84
CA SER A 385 2.89 -30.81 -17.64
C SER A 385 2.16 -29.51 -17.99
N GLU A 386 0.98 -29.57 -18.62
CA GLU A 386 0.20 -28.39 -19.01
C GLU A 386 -1.18 -28.36 -18.38
N PHE A 387 -1.58 -27.16 -17.93
CA PHE A 387 -2.81 -26.94 -17.18
C PHE A 387 -3.53 -25.69 -17.70
N SER A 388 -4.85 -25.78 -17.80
CA SER A 388 -5.74 -24.66 -18.13
C SER A 388 -6.22 -23.98 -16.84
N LYS A 389 -6.30 -22.64 -16.85
CA LYS A 389 -6.86 -21.89 -15.71
C LYS A 389 -8.32 -22.24 -15.45
N ARG A 390 -9.05 -22.67 -16.48
CA ARG A 390 -10.46 -23.09 -16.37
C ARG A 390 -10.61 -24.34 -15.50
N GLU A 391 -9.81 -25.37 -15.73
CA GLU A 391 -9.90 -26.58 -14.91
C GLU A 391 -9.44 -26.29 -13.47
N MET A 392 -8.42 -25.45 -13.30
CA MET A 392 -7.90 -25.08 -11.98
C MET A 392 -8.96 -24.33 -11.18
N ARG A 393 -9.72 -23.42 -11.78
CA ARG A 393 -10.85 -22.74 -11.13
C ARG A 393 -11.92 -23.70 -10.61
N LEU A 394 -12.08 -24.85 -11.26
CA LEU A 394 -13.06 -25.87 -10.89
C LEU A 394 -12.48 -26.94 -9.95
N ASP A 395 -11.17 -26.92 -9.69
CA ASP A 395 -10.50 -27.93 -8.88
C ASP A 395 -10.71 -27.66 -7.37
N PRO A 396 -11.48 -28.51 -6.67
CA PRO A 396 -11.76 -28.32 -5.25
C PRO A 396 -10.51 -28.46 -4.37
N ARG A 397 -9.43 -29.10 -4.85
CA ARG A 397 -8.15 -29.23 -4.12
C ARG A 397 -7.52 -27.87 -3.86
N LEU A 398 -7.75 -26.89 -4.74
CA LEU A 398 -7.13 -25.56 -4.64
C LEU A 398 -7.75 -24.68 -3.55
N ARG A 399 -8.96 -25.02 -3.08
CA ARG A 399 -9.72 -24.25 -2.07
C ARG A 399 -9.76 -22.75 -2.41
N LEU A 400 -9.98 -22.44 -3.69
CA LEU A 400 -10.10 -21.06 -4.14
C LEU A 400 -11.30 -20.39 -3.43
N PRO A 401 -11.16 -19.17 -2.89
CA PRO A 401 -12.26 -18.47 -2.23
C PRO A 401 -13.45 -18.26 -3.19
N GLU A 402 -14.67 -18.60 -2.78
CA GLU A 402 -15.89 -18.51 -3.62
C GLU A 402 -16.22 -17.09 -4.10
N VAL A 403 -15.78 -16.06 -3.36
CA VAL A 403 -16.12 -14.64 -3.60
C VAL A 403 -15.08 -13.93 -4.49
N VAL A 404 -13.88 -14.50 -4.64
CA VAL A 404 -12.77 -13.86 -5.37
C VAL A 404 -11.95 -14.92 -6.09
N ASP A 405 -12.21 -15.07 -7.39
CA ASP A 405 -11.35 -15.81 -8.29
C ASP A 405 -10.00 -15.08 -8.43
N ASN A 406 -9.07 -15.34 -7.51
CA ASN A 406 -7.74 -14.76 -7.47
C ASN A 406 -6.68 -15.66 -8.12
N LEU A 407 -7.09 -16.69 -8.87
CA LEU A 407 -6.17 -17.69 -9.43
C LEU A 407 -5.02 -17.03 -10.19
N ASP A 408 -5.30 -16.05 -11.05
CA ASP A 408 -4.28 -15.31 -11.78
C ASP A 408 -3.27 -14.63 -10.86
N ALA A 409 -3.74 -14.01 -9.78
CA ALA A 409 -2.86 -13.35 -8.82
C ALA A 409 -2.00 -14.37 -8.05
N ARG A 410 -2.57 -15.53 -7.69
CA ARG A 410 -1.85 -16.61 -7.00
C ARG A 410 -0.83 -17.31 -7.90
N LEU A 411 -1.15 -17.48 -9.18
CA LEU A 411 -0.22 -18.02 -10.17
C LEU A 411 0.98 -17.10 -10.38
N ILE A 412 0.76 -15.79 -10.56
CA ILE A 412 1.87 -14.83 -10.70
C ILE A 412 2.71 -14.81 -9.41
N LEU A 413 2.07 -14.80 -8.23
CA LEU A 413 2.78 -14.89 -6.95
C LEU A 413 3.65 -16.15 -6.88
N LEU A 414 3.09 -17.31 -7.23
CA LEU A 414 3.81 -18.59 -7.23
C LEU A 414 4.97 -18.59 -8.22
N SER A 415 4.75 -18.13 -9.46
CA SER A 415 5.78 -18.00 -10.49
C SER A 415 6.94 -17.10 -10.02
N ARG A 416 6.64 -15.94 -9.41
CA ARG A 416 7.65 -15.04 -8.84
C ARG A 416 8.40 -15.70 -7.70
N ARG A 417 7.70 -16.43 -6.81
CA ARG A 417 8.35 -17.11 -5.69
C ARG A 417 9.25 -18.26 -6.12
N LEU A 418 8.83 -19.02 -7.12
CA LEU A 418 9.67 -20.05 -7.72
C LEU A 418 10.90 -19.42 -8.34
N ALA A 419 10.76 -18.36 -9.15
CA ALA A 419 11.91 -17.66 -9.75
C ALA A 419 12.90 -17.10 -8.71
N ASP A 420 12.42 -16.63 -7.55
CA ASP A 420 13.26 -16.11 -6.47
C ASP A 420 14.01 -17.22 -5.68
N ARG A 421 13.49 -18.45 -5.64
CA ARG A 421 13.93 -19.49 -4.70
C ARG A 421 14.39 -20.80 -5.33
N SER A 422 14.07 -21.04 -6.60
CA SER A 422 14.37 -22.29 -7.28
C SER A 422 14.57 -22.08 -8.78
N THR A 423 15.58 -22.73 -9.34
CA THR A 423 15.76 -22.88 -10.79
C THR A 423 15.17 -24.19 -11.31
N GLU A 424 14.73 -25.07 -10.40
CA GLU A 424 14.42 -26.46 -10.68
C GLU A 424 12.95 -26.70 -10.95
N VAL A 425 12.09 -25.89 -10.34
CA VAL A 425 10.64 -25.90 -10.56
C VAL A 425 10.24 -24.53 -11.06
N ARG A 426 9.62 -24.47 -12.24
CA ARG A 426 9.15 -23.22 -12.85
C ARG A 426 7.74 -23.39 -13.37
N ILE A 427 7.00 -22.29 -13.35
CA ILE A 427 5.69 -22.18 -14.00
C ILE A 427 5.83 -21.18 -15.14
N GLU A 428 5.66 -21.67 -16.35
CA GLU A 428 5.78 -20.90 -17.58
C GLU A 428 4.41 -20.73 -18.25
N LYS A 429 4.28 -19.70 -19.09
CA LYS A 429 3.06 -19.47 -19.87
C LYS A 429 3.04 -20.41 -21.08
N ALA A 430 1.95 -21.16 -21.25
CA ALA A 430 1.81 -22.17 -22.31
C ALA A 430 0.71 -21.83 -23.32
N GLY A 431 0.41 -20.54 -23.48
CA GLY A 431 -0.70 -20.04 -24.30
C GLY A 431 -1.66 -19.14 -23.51
N ARG A 432 -2.75 -18.71 -24.15
CA ARG A 432 -3.80 -17.94 -23.47
C ARG A 432 -4.53 -18.87 -22.50
N GLY A 433 -4.66 -18.45 -21.24
CA GLY A 433 -5.34 -19.25 -20.22
C GLY A 433 -4.65 -20.57 -19.83
N ARG A 434 -3.42 -20.84 -20.31
CA ARG A 434 -2.67 -22.08 -20.01
C ARG A 434 -1.34 -21.80 -19.36
N ILE A 435 -0.96 -22.67 -18.44
CA ILE A 435 0.35 -22.68 -17.78
C ILE A 435 1.02 -24.04 -18.00
N ARG A 436 2.34 -24.07 -17.90
CA ARG A 436 3.15 -25.27 -17.95
C ARG A 436 4.01 -25.36 -16.71
N LEU A 437 4.01 -26.52 -16.08
CA LEU A 437 4.95 -26.90 -15.04
C LEU A 437 6.22 -27.42 -15.72
N VAL A 438 7.35 -26.81 -15.40
CA VAL A 438 8.67 -27.18 -15.93
C VAL A 438 9.54 -27.63 -14.77
N LEU A 439 10.08 -28.84 -14.89
CA LEU A 439 10.95 -29.48 -13.91
C LEU A 439 12.31 -29.78 -14.54
N THR A 440 13.42 -29.42 -13.87
CA THR A 440 14.78 -29.74 -14.35
C THR A 440 15.25 -31.12 -13.90
N ARG A 441 14.73 -31.61 -12.76
CA ARG A 441 15.00 -32.93 -12.18
C ARG A 441 13.70 -33.57 -11.68
N PRO A 442 13.66 -34.90 -11.47
CA PRO A 442 12.52 -35.59 -10.89
C PRO A 442 12.12 -34.99 -9.54
N VAL A 443 10.84 -35.11 -9.17
CA VAL A 443 10.31 -34.61 -7.90
C VAL A 443 9.74 -35.77 -7.08
N VAL A 444 9.95 -35.73 -5.77
CA VAL A 444 9.26 -36.60 -4.80
C VAL A 444 8.41 -35.73 -3.88
N LEU A 445 7.11 -35.98 -3.84
CA LEU A 445 6.19 -35.37 -2.89
C LEU A 445 6.27 -36.10 -1.55
N ILE A 446 6.49 -35.35 -0.49
CA ILE A 446 6.50 -35.82 0.89
C ILE A 446 5.33 -35.13 1.58
N THR A 447 4.37 -35.92 2.05
CA THR A 447 3.17 -35.41 2.72
C THR A 447 3.16 -35.86 4.17
N ASP A 448 2.94 -34.92 5.08
CA ASP A 448 2.59 -35.15 6.48
C ASP A 448 1.08 -35.24 6.70
#